data_AF-A0A9P1MEG8-F1
#
_entry.id   AF-A0A9P1MEG8-F1
#
_cell.length_a   1.000
_cell.length_b   1.000
_cell.length_c   1.000
_cell.angle_alpha   90.00
_cell.angle_beta   90.00
_cell.angle_gamma   90.00
#
_symmetry.space_group_name_H-M   'P 1'
#
loop_
_entity.id
_entity.type
_entity.pdbx_description
1 polymer ?
#
loop_
_entity_poly.entity_id
_entity_poly.type
_entity_poly.pdbx_seq_one_letter_code
_entity_poly.pdbx_strand_id
1 'polypeptide(L)'
;MFAHVADKHLGCKPDEQGRYANQEREFRCLWPTCSHHAKPITVRFLDFARHLSVHIALAFPASLSGENRAAKKARKDWIVPAKIMTRDPLSAVLVLRNIARNIGKTEAEEELLKENEATGEPGGWKERLFRPLMPRLFEVMAENRALAPYMASLLDLIHE
;
A
#
# COMPACT_ATOMS: atom_id res chain seq x y z
N MET A 1 19.86 4.41 -8.26
CA MET A 1 19.41 4.15 -9.65
C MET A 1 19.08 5.44 -10.42
N PHE A 2 18.18 6.29 -9.94
CA PHE A 2 17.80 7.53 -10.64
C PHE A 2 18.99 8.45 -10.97
N ALA A 3 19.95 8.62 -10.06
CA ALA A 3 21.15 9.42 -10.28
C ALA A 3 22.01 8.93 -11.47
N HIS A 4 22.10 7.60 -11.65
CA HIS A 4 22.78 7.01 -12.80
C HIS A 4 22.07 7.37 -14.11
N VAL A 5 20.74 7.30 -14.13
CA VAL A 5 19.96 7.63 -15.33
C VAL A 5 20.03 9.12 -15.66
N ALA A 6 19.95 9.99 -14.65
CA ALA A 6 20.07 11.42 -14.83
C ALA A 6 21.45 11.82 -15.41
N ASP A 7 22.54 11.24 -14.92
CA ASP A 7 23.88 11.55 -15.41
C ASP A 7 24.18 10.87 -16.77
N LYS A 8 24.04 9.54 -16.85
CA LYS A 8 24.48 8.76 -18.03
C LYS A 8 23.53 8.83 -19.22
N HIS A 9 22.23 9.04 -18.99
CA HIS A 9 21.23 9.01 -20.05
C HIS A 9 20.60 10.38 -20.33
N LEU A 10 20.55 11.28 -19.34
CA LEU A 10 19.96 12.62 -19.51
C LEU A 10 21.01 13.74 -19.50
N GLY A 11 22.27 13.46 -19.18
CA GLY A 11 23.35 14.47 -19.10
C GLY A 11 23.10 15.54 -18.03
N CYS A 12 22.22 15.28 -17.07
CA CYS A 12 21.88 16.18 -15.99
C CYS A 12 22.74 15.86 -14.77
N LYS A 13 23.68 16.76 -14.44
CA LYS A 13 24.49 16.65 -13.22
C LYS A 13 23.75 17.30 -12.04
N PRO A 14 23.83 16.72 -10.83
CA PRO A 14 23.35 17.36 -9.63
C PRO A 14 24.28 18.53 -9.24
N ASP A 15 23.70 19.59 -8.67
CA ASP A 15 24.41 20.68 -8.00
C ASP A 15 25.09 20.17 -6.71
N GLU A 16 25.94 21.00 -6.09
CA GLU A 16 26.71 20.66 -4.88
C GLU A 16 25.86 20.17 -3.69
N GLN A 17 24.56 20.46 -3.68
CA GLN A 17 23.60 20.02 -2.66
C GLN A 17 22.80 18.78 -3.07
N GLY A 18 23.19 18.09 -4.16
CA GLY A 18 22.48 16.92 -4.68
C GLY A 18 21.13 17.24 -5.32
N ARG A 19 20.90 18.50 -5.72
CA ARG A 19 19.66 18.97 -6.36
C ARG A 19 19.86 19.06 -7.87
N TYR A 20 18.82 18.77 -8.65
CA TYR A 20 18.86 18.91 -10.11
C TYR A 20 18.18 20.21 -10.50
N ALA A 21 18.81 21.00 -11.37
CA ALA A 21 18.23 22.22 -11.91
C ALA A 21 16.96 21.89 -12.71
N ASN A 22 15.85 22.55 -12.40
CA ASN A 22 14.56 22.31 -13.03
C ASN A 22 14.45 23.04 -14.39
N GLN A 23 15.35 22.73 -15.32
CA GLN A 23 15.39 23.33 -16.65
C GLN A 23 14.41 22.63 -17.59
N GLU A 24 13.83 23.39 -18.51
CA GLU A 24 13.04 22.85 -19.61
C GLU A 24 13.97 22.41 -20.73
N ARG A 25 13.90 21.14 -21.09
CA ARG A 25 14.68 20.55 -22.18
C ARG A 25 13.84 19.52 -22.91
N GLU A 26 14.28 19.17 -24.10
CA GLU A 26 13.71 18.04 -24.82
C GLU A 26 14.17 16.74 -24.17
N PHE A 27 13.20 16.00 -23.64
CA PHE A 27 13.43 14.68 -23.07
C PHE A 27 12.68 13.62 -23.88
N ARG A 28 13.27 12.42 -23.95
CA ARG A 28 12.67 11.26 -24.57
C ARG A 28 12.76 10.07 -23.62
N CYS A 29 11.65 9.42 -23.37
CA CYS A 29 11.65 8.19 -22.60
C CYS A 29 12.06 7.02 -23.51
N LEU A 30 13.11 6.30 -23.11
CA LEU A 30 13.62 5.13 -23.83
C LEU A 30 13.15 3.80 -23.22
N TRP A 31 12.20 3.84 -22.28
CA TRP A 31 11.65 2.63 -21.68
C TRP A 31 10.81 1.86 -22.71
N PRO A 32 11.04 0.54 -22.93
CA PRO A 32 10.44 -0.21 -24.03
C PRO A 32 8.90 -0.18 -24.08
N THR A 33 8.25 -0.02 -22.93
CA THR A 33 6.78 -0.04 -22.78
C THR A 33 6.18 1.36 -22.63
N CYS A 34 6.96 2.43 -22.76
CA CYS A 34 6.47 3.80 -22.58
C CYS A 34 5.76 4.31 -23.84
N SER A 35 4.43 4.46 -23.78
CA SER A 35 3.63 5.06 -24.85
C SER A 35 3.55 6.60 -24.79
N HIS A 36 3.56 7.18 -23.58
CA HIS A 36 3.31 8.61 -23.38
C HIS A 36 4.44 9.55 -23.81
N HIS A 37 5.70 9.15 -23.62
CA HIS A 37 6.87 10.00 -23.90
C HIS A 37 7.87 9.31 -24.83
N ALA A 38 7.37 8.47 -25.74
CA ALA A 38 8.16 7.79 -26.76
C ALA A 38 8.77 8.78 -27.78
N LYS A 39 8.09 9.91 -28.01
CA LYS A 39 8.53 11.02 -28.85
C LYS A 39 9.22 12.10 -28.00
N PRO A 40 10.17 12.87 -28.55
CA PRO A 40 10.78 13.99 -27.84
C PRO A 40 9.72 14.99 -27.38
N ILE A 41 9.77 15.34 -26.10
CA ILE A 41 8.87 16.31 -25.48
C ILE A 41 9.66 17.38 -24.74
N THR A 42 9.32 18.65 -24.95
CA THR A 42 9.85 19.77 -24.16
C THR A 42 9.11 19.86 -22.84
N VAL A 43 9.75 19.44 -21.76
CA VAL A 43 9.19 19.51 -20.40
C VAL A 43 10.26 19.90 -19.39
N ARG A 44 9.82 20.35 -18.21
CA ARG A 44 10.71 20.58 -17.08
C ARG A 44 11.30 19.27 -16.60
N PHE A 45 12.58 19.29 -16.21
CA PHE A 45 13.28 18.10 -15.71
C PHE A 45 12.53 17.41 -14.57
N LEU A 46 11.90 18.14 -13.64
CA LEU A 46 11.16 17.54 -12.53
C LEU A 46 9.93 16.76 -12.98
N ASP A 47 9.24 17.25 -14.01
CA ASP A 47 8.05 16.59 -14.57
C ASP A 47 8.46 15.31 -15.32
N PHE A 48 9.58 15.35 -16.06
CA PHE A 48 10.15 14.18 -16.69
C PHE A 48 10.72 13.16 -15.68
N ALA A 49 11.37 13.63 -14.62
CA ALA A 49 11.89 12.82 -13.53
C ALA A 49 10.76 12.06 -12.81
N ARG A 50 9.60 12.71 -12.61
CA ARG A 50 8.41 12.06 -12.05
C ARG A 50 7.92 10.94 -12.97
N HIS A 51 7.87 11.18 -14.28
CA HIS A 51 7.53 10.14 -15.23
C HIS A 51 8.49 8.94 -15.15
N LEU A 52 9.80 9.20 -15.12
CA LEU A 52 10.81 8.15 -15.02
C LEU A 52 10.73 7.35 -13.71
N SER A 53 10.35 8.01 -12.62
CA SER A 53 10.18 7.38 -11.31
C SER A 53 9.12 6.28 -11.32
N VAL A 54 8.07 6.41 -12.14
CA VAL A 54 7.04 5.38 -12.33
C VAL A 54 7.65 4.13 -12.94
N HIS A 55 8.49 4.29 -13.98
CA HIS A 55 9.15 3.16 -14.63
C HIS A 55 10.14 2.46 -13.70
N ILE A 56 10.94 3.22 -12.94
CA ILE A 56 11.90 2.68 -11.99
C ILE A 56 11.16 1.89 -10.89
N ALA A 57 10.03 2.41 -10.38
CA ALA A 57 9.24 1.75 -9.35
C ALA A 57 8.62 0.43 -9.84
N LEU A 58 8.16 0.37 -11.10
CA LEU A 58 7.59 -0.83 -11.70
C LEU A 58 8.65 -1.89 -12.04
N ALA A 59 9.82 -1.47 -12.52
CA ALA A 59 10.90 -2.39 -12.89
C ALA A 59 11.71 -2.88 -11.68
N PHE A 60 11.80 -2.08 -10.61
CA PHE A 60 12.59 -2.38 -9.43
C PHE A 60 11.81 -2.07 -8.14
N PRO A 61 10.83 -2.92 -7.76
CA PRO A 61 9.98 -2.70 -6.59
C PRO A 61 10.76 -2.61 -5.27
N ALA A 62 12.00 -3.10 -5.21
CA ALA A 62 12.88 -3.01 -4.05
C ALA A 62 13.71 -1.71 -3.96
N SER A 63 13.82 -0.89 -5.02
CA SER A 63 14.78 0.23 -5.08
C SER A 63 14.29 1.57 -4.51
N LEU A 64 13.06 1.65 -3.99
CA LEU A 64 12.57 2.83 -3.27
C LEU A 64 12.67 2.70 -1.74
N SER A 65 13.25 1.60 -1.23
CA SER A 65 13.66 1.52 0.19
C SER A 65 15.13 1.91 0.35
N GLY A 66 15.40 3.22 0.29
CA GLY A 66 16.73 3.77 0.49
C GLY A 66 16.68 5.24 0.92
N GLU A 67 16.45 5.42 2.23
CA GLU A 67 16.92 6.51 3.10
C GLU A 67 16.55 7.98 2.81
N ASN A 68 15.94 8.58 3.85
CA ASN A 68 15.81 10.01 4.14
C ASN A 68 15.15 10.94 3.09
N ARG A 69 13.85 11.21 3.32
CA ARG A 69 13.29 12.57 3.25
C ARG A 69 12.06 12.69 4.13
N ALA A 70 12.29 13.15 5.36
CA ALA A 70 11.30 13.78 6.19
C ALA A 70 10.82 15.07 5.50
N ALA A 71 9.73 14.99 4.76
CA ALA A 71 8.92 16.15 4.40
C ALA A 71 7.45 15.71 4.43
N LYS A 72 7.00 15.37 5.65
CA LYS A 72 5.58 15.18 5.94
C LYS A 72 4.88 16.51 5.71
N LYS A 73 4.05 16.60 4.67
CA LYS A 73 2.96 17.58 4.61
C LYS A 73 2.18 17.42 5.92
N ALA A 74 2.18 18.44 6.77
CA ALA A 74 1.54 18.42 8.08
C ALA A 74 0.06 18.03 7.92
N ARG A 75 -0.26 16.78 8.25
CA ARG A 75 -1.65 16.32 8.41
C ARG A 75 -2.06 16.75 9.82
N LYS A 76 -3.24 17.35 9.94
CA LYS A 76 -3.80 17.89 11.19
C LYS A 76 -3.77 16.80 12.29
N ASP A 77 -3.17 17.13 13.43
CA ASP A 77 -2.77 16.24 14.53
C ASP A 77 -3.91 15.53 15.28
N TRP A 78 -5.19 15.83 15.01
CA TRP A 78 -6.30 15.23 15.73
C TRP A 78 -6.85 13.95 15.09
N ILE A 79 -6.36 13.58 13.91
CA ILE A 79 -6.65 12.29 13.29
C ILE A 79 -5.46 11.41 13.60
N VAL A 80 -5.59 10.55 14.61
CA VAL A 80 -4.65 9.46 14.86
C VAL A 80 -5.14 8.24 14.06
N PRO A 81 -4.67 8.00 12.83
CA PRO A 81 -4.89 6.72 12.19
C PRO A 81 -4.13 5.67 12.98
N ALA A 82 -4.82 4.59 13.36
CA ALA A 82 -4.18 3.43 13.96
C ALA A 82 -3.01 3.01 13.06
N LYS A 83 -1.81 2.95 13.63
CA LYS A 83 -0.63 2.50 12.90
C LYS A 83 -0.73 1.01 12.66
N ILE A 84 -1.38 0.64 11.55
CA ILE A 84 -1.33 -0.74 11.08
C ILE A 84 0.09 -0.95 10.53
N MET A 85 0.94 -1.62 11.32
CA MET A 85 2.33 -1.93 10.98
C MET A 85 2.47 -3.02 9.89
N THR A 86 1.43 -3.27 9.10
CA THR A 86 1.50 -4.28 8.03
C THR A 86 1.96 -3.61 6.75
N ARG A 87 3.28 -3.52 6.60
CA ARG A 87 3.94 -3.09 5.35
C ARG A 87 3.80 -4.14 4.23
N ASP A 88 3.31 -5.32 4.58
CA ASP A 88 3.06 -6.47 3.70
C ASP A 88 1.58 -6.89 3.80
N PRO A 89 0.82 -6.90 2.69
CA PRO A 89 -0.55 -7.41 2.64
C PRO A 89 -0.73 -8.80 3.25
N LEU A 90 0.26 -9.69 3.15
CA LEU A 90 0.22 -11.01 3.75
C LEU A 90 0.15 -10.93 5.28
N SER A 91 0.96 -10.05 5.88
CA SER A 91 0.97 -9.86 7.33
C SER A 91 -0.39 -9.37 7.84
N ALA A 92 -1.07 -8.49 7.10
CA ALA A 92 -2.42 -8.05 7.44
C ALA A 92 -3.43 -9.19 7.43
N VAL A 93 -3.44 -10.03 6.38
CA VAL A 93 -4.33 -11.19 6.30
C VAL A 93 -4.07 -12.18 7.42
N LEU A 94 -2.80 -12.42 7.78
CA LEU A 94 -2.45 -13.30 8.89
C LEU A 94 -2.90 -12.76 10.25
N VAL A 95 -2.81 -11.45 10.48
CA VAL A 95 -3.35 -10.81 11.70
C VAL A 95 -4.88 -10.97 11.74
N LEU A 96 -5.58 -10.68 10.64
CA LEU A 96 -7.04 -10.86 10.56
C LEU A 96 -7.44 -12.32 10.82
N ARG A 97 -6.68 -13.27 10.27
CA ARG A 97 -6.88 -14.71 10.50
C ARG A 97 -6.67 -15.10 11.96
N ASN A 98 -5.64 -14.54 12.61
CA ASN A 98 -5.37 -14.78 14.02
C ASN A 98 -6.53 -14.25 14.89
N ILE A 99 -7.01 -13.04 14.59
CA ILE A 99 -8.17 -12.44 15.24
C ILE A 99 -9.39 -13.35 15.07
N ALA A 100 -9.74 -13.73 13.84
CA ALA A 100 -10.90 -14.58 13.56
C ALA A 100 -10.84 -15.92 14.33
N ARG A 101 -9.65 -16.52 14.47
CA ARG A 101 -9.45 -17.78 15.20
C ARG A 101 -9.58 -17.65 16.72
N ASN A 102 -9.14 -16.54 17.28
CA ASN A 102 -8.97 -16.41 18.74
C ASN A 102 -10.03 -15.54 19.41
N ILE A 103 -10.77 -14.73 18.67
CA ILE A 103 -11.74 -13.80 19.25
C ILE A 103 -12.83 -14.50 20.08
N GLY A 104 -13.29 -15.67 19.64
CA GLY A 104 -14.26 -16.48 20.38
C GLY A 104 -13.75 -17.04 21.72
N LYS A 105 -12.46 -16.89 22.02
CA LYS A 105 -11.83 -17.33 23.28
C LYS A 105 -11.55 -16.17 24.22
N THR A 106 -11.94 -14.95 23.85
CA THR A 106 -11.65 -13.75 24.66
C THR A 106 -12.75 -13.54 25.70
N GLU A 107 -12.38 -12.94 26.83
CA GLU A 107 -13.33 -12.54 27.87
C GLU A 107 -14.41 -11.59 27.31
N ALA A 108 -14.03 -10.72 26.37
CA ALA A 108 -14.95 -9.82 25.69
C ALA A 108 -16.03 -10.54 24.85
N GLU A 109 -15.75 -11.73 24.31
CA GLU A 109 -16.77 -12.57 23.67
C GLU A 109 -17.70 -13.16 24.71
N GLU A 110 -17.16 -13.68 25.81
CA GLU A 110 -17.97 -14.28 26.87
C GLU A 110 -18.92 -13.27 27.51
N GLU A 111 -18.45 -12.05 27.77
CA GLU A 111 -19.27 -10.93 28.24
C GLU A 111 -20.38 -10.58 27.25
N LEU A 112 -20.03 -10.45 25.96
CA LEU A 112 -21.00 -10.11 24.92
C LEU A 112 -22.07 -11.21 24.75
N LEU A 113 -21.71 -12.49 24.86
CA LEU A 113 -22.67 -13.59 24.82
C LEU A 113 -23.61 -13.56 26.03
N LYS A 114 -23.13 -13.23 27.23
CA LYS A 114 -23.97 -13.05 28.43
C LYS A 114 -24.94 -11.88 28.29
N GLU A 115 -24.47 -10.75 27.73
CA GLU A 115 -25.33 -9.60 27.43
C GLU A 115 -26.41 -9.96 26.40
N ASN A 116 -26.02 -10.66 25.34
CA ASN A 116 -26.92 -11.13 24.29
C ASN A 116 -27.97 -12.12 24.80
N GLU A 117 -27.64 -12.98 25.76
CA GLU A 117 -28.62 -13.85 26.43
C GLU A 117 -29.68 -13.04 27.20
N ALA A 118 -29.29 -11.89 27.78
CA ALA A 118 -30.20 -11.01 28.49
C ALA A 118 -31.07 -10.16 27.55
N THR A 119 -30.54 -9.73 26.40
CA THR A 119 -31.23 -8.85 25.43
C THR A 119 -31.93 -9.62 24.31
N GLY A 120 -31.59 -10.89 24.10
CA GLY A 120 -32.02 -11.69 22.95
C GLY A 120 -31.33 -11.31 21.63
N GLU A 121 -30.25 -10.53 21.67
CA GLU A 121 -29.51 -10.16 20.46
C GLU A 121 -28.67 -11.32 19.93
N PRO A 122 -28.77 -11.66 18.63
CA PRO A 122 -27.91 -12.69 18.05
C PRO A 122 -26.52 -12.14 17.67
N GLY A 123 -25.51 -13.02 17.75
CA GLY A 123 -24.21 -12.85 17.09
C GLY A 123 -23.04 -12.49 18.01
N GLY A 124 -21.86 -13.02 17.68
CA GLY A 124 -20.61 -12.76 18.41
C GLY A 124 -19.76 -11.65 17.79
N TRP A 125 -18.59 -11.38 18.38
CA TRP A 125 -17.65 -10.39 17.84
C TRP A 125 -17.14 -10.75 16.44
N LYS A 126 -17.07 -12.05 16.10
CA LYS A 126 -16.76 -12.46 14.73
C LYS A 126 -17.70 -11.80 13.72
N GLU A 127 -19.01 -11.88 13.96
CA GLU A 127 -20.00 -11.30 13.07
C GLU A 127 -19.91 -9.77 13.08
N ARG A 128 -19.84 -9.16 14.27
CA ARG A 128 -19.78 -7.69 14.41
C ARG A 128 -18.56 -7.07 13.72
N LEU A 129 -17.40 -7.73 13.75
CA LEU A 129 -16.18 -7.22 13.15
C LEU A 129 -16.07 -7.51 11.65
N PHE A 130 -16.42 -8.72 11.22
CA PHE A 130 -16.13 -9.14 9.85
C PHE A 130 -17.29 -8.92 8.89
N ARG A 131 -18.55 -8.99 9.33
CA ARG A 131 -19.73 -8.81 8.46
C ARG A 131 -19.69 -7.50 7.66
N PRO A 132 -19.33 -6.33 8.23
CA PRO A 132 -19.22 -5.09 7.47
C PRO A 132 -18.08 -5.09 6.43
N LEU A 133 -17.07 -5.95 6.62
CA LEU A 133 -15.87 -6.00 5.79
C LEU A 133 -15.95 -7.07 4.69
N MET A 134 -16.94 -7.97 4.74
CA MET A 134 -17.06 -9.09 3.80
C MET A 134 -16.96 -8.68 2.32
N PRO A 135 -17.69 -7.66 1.82
CA PRO A 135 -17.58 -7.26 0.41
C PRO A 135 -16.14 -6.89 0.04
N ARG A 136 -15.47 -6.14 0.92
CA ARG A 136 -14.09 -5.69 0.69
C ARG A 136 -13.08 -6.84 0.74
N LEU A 137 -13.30 -7.83 1.60
CA LEU A 137 -12.45 -9.02 1.66
C LEU A 137 -12.55 -9.84 0.37
N PHE A 138 -13.76 -10.00 -0.19
CA PHE A 138 -13.95 -10.67 -1.48
C PHE A 138 -13.31 -9.91 -2.64
N GLU A 139 -13.43 -8.58 -2.67
CA GLU A 139 -12.75 -7.74 -3.67
C GLU A 139 -11.22 -7.92 -3.61
N VAL A 140 -10.64 -7.83 -2.42
CA VAL A 140 -9.18 -8.00 -2.22
C VAL A 140 -8.73 -9.39 -2.66
N MET A 141 -9.50 -10.42 -2.36
CA MET A 141 -9.23 -11.80 -2.79
C MET A 141 -9.27 -11.94 -4.32
N ALA A 142 -10.26 -11.32 -4.99
CA ALA A 142 -10.41 -11.38 -6.44
C ALA A 142 -9.30 -10.63 -7.18
N GLU A 143 -8.89 -9.47 -6.67
CA GLU A 143 -7.85 -8.63 -7.28
C GLU A 143 -6.43 -9.15 -7.00
N ASN A 144 -6.22 -9.87 -5.89
CA ASN A 144 -4.89 -10.31 -5.46
C ASN A 144 -4.77 -11.84 -5.41
N ARG A 145 -4.54 -12.45 -6.58
CA ARG A 145 -4.38 -13.92 -6.70
C ARG A 145 -3.32 -14.52 -5.78
N ALA A 146 -2.25 -13.78 -5.47
CA ALA A 146 -1.21 -14.24 -4.56
C ALA A 146 -1.68 -14.38 -3.09
N LEU A 147 -2.70 -13.61 -2.68
CA LEU A 147 -3.27 -13.66 -1.34
C LEU A 147 -4.48 -14.60 -1.24
N ALA A 148 -5.03 -15.05 -2.37
CA ALA A 148 -6.20 -15.91 -2.44
C ALA A 148 -6.20 -17.09 -1.45
N PRO A 149 -5.13 -17.91 -1.31
CA PRO A 149 -5.16 -19.04 -0.36
C PRO A 149 -5.25 -18.59 1.10
N TYR A 150 -4.67 -17.44 1.45
CA TYR A 150 -4.71 -16.91 2.81
C TYR A 150 -6.06 -16.24 3.12
N MET A 151 -6.63 -15.55 2.13
CA MET A 151 -7.95 -14.94 2.22
C MET A 151 -9.05 -15.99 2.31
N ALA A 152 -8.96 -17.08 1.53
CA ALA A 152 -9.88 -18.21 1.63
C ALA A 152 -9.87 -18.80 3.05
N SER A 153 -8.68 -19.07 3.62
CA SER A 153 -8.58 -19.56 5.00
C SER A 153 -9.12 -18.57 6.04
N LEU A 154 -9.05 -17.26 5.79
CA LEU A 154 -9.66 -16.26 6.67
C LEU A 154 -11.19 -16.32 6.57
N LEU A 155 -11.74 -16.38 5.35
CA LEU A 155 -13.19 -16.45 5.12
C LEU A 155 -13.80 -17.71 5.72
N ASP A 156 -13.12 -18.86 5.62
CA ASP A 156 -13.56 -20.11 6.26
C ASP A 156 -13.71 -19.92 7.78
N LEU A 157 -12.73 -19.29 8.45
CA LEU A 157 -12.76 -19.04 9.90
C LEU A 157 -13.83 -18.04 10.35
N ILE A 158 -14.24 -17.14 9.44
CA ILE A 158 -15.31 -16.18 9.69
C ILE A 158 -16.69 -16.86 9.59
N HIS A 159 -16.81 -17.87 8.74
CA HIS A 159 -18.05 -18.62 8.52
C HIS A 159 -18.21 -19.87 9.42
N GLU A 160 -17.12 -20.33 10.05
CA GLU A 160 -17.14 -21.29 11.18
C GLU A 160 -17.71 -20.68 12.47
#